data_AF-A0A9P5Q0F2-F1
#
_entry.id   AF-A0A9P5Q0F2-F1
#
_cell.length_a   1.000
_cell.length_b   1.000
_cell.length_c   1.000
_cell.angle_alpha   90.00
_cell.angle_beta   90.00
_cell.angle_gamma   90.00
#
_symmetry.space_group_name_H-M   'P 1'
#
loop_
_entity.id
_entity.type
_entity.pdbx_description
1 polymer ?
#
loop_
_entity_poly.entity_id
_entity_poly.type
_entity_poly.pdbx_seq_one_letter_code
_entity_poly.pdbx_strand_id
1 'polypeptide(L)'
;MHDYALDITINSARAWTLDLSQVCSVWRQIIRSRPSLWSSLWIDLSHRHRAFEVMKHYLKRSQRAPLTLFIAAGSLDQESMEDDDMAKSVSSAVEDTYEDLPLQLRDYSWEVLELLFSVSERWKDVTMRLSWHTFTEISQKFDFRDTDFNQVVALNLDWRYREIPRLGHFMLSSAHLPSLRRLVLTEFGPWFNLPLHCITTLGPMRYWKSSAIVHALAECRNVDSFTISLIDEPFDWELSPPILINARSLDITGENNNIQLAKFADECTLAEKFAKLYISLAVSLTNAHTTL
;
A
#
# COMPACT_ATOMS: atom_id res chain seq x y z
N MET A 1 -7.96 4.54 -12.06
CA MET A 1 -7.51 5.70 -12.86
C MET A 1 -8.07 6.95 -12.20
N HIS A 2 -7.22 7.85 -11.71
CA HIS A 2 -7.63 9.09 -11.05
C HIS A 2 -7.45 10.25 -12.04
N ASP A 3 -8.44 10.48 -12.88
CA ASP A 3 -8.31 11.29 -14.12
C ASP A 3 -7.98 12.77 -13.91
N TYR A 4 -7.92 13.25 -12.67
CA TYR A 4 -7.68 14.66 -12.32
C TYR A 4 -6.57 14.88 -11.26
N ALA A 5 -5.77 13.86 -10.95
CA ALA A 5 -4.72 13.98 -9.95
C ALA A 5 -3.60 14.96 -10.36
N LEU A 6 -2.99 15.63 -9.39
CA LEU A 6 -1.63 16.18 -9.56
C LEU A 6 -0.68 14.99 -9.61
N ASP A 7 0.04 14.82 -10.70
CA ASP A 7 0.97 13.70 -10.89
C ASP A 7 2.40 14.23 -11.03
N ILE A 8 3.18 14.04 -9.97
CA ILE A 8 4.59 14.41 -9.90
C ILE A 8 5.38 13.10 -9.92
N THR A 9 6.10 12.89 -11.02
CA THR A 9 7.01 11.76 -11.25
C THR A 9 8.45 12.25 -11.22
N ILE A 10 9.45 11.37 -11.12
CA ILE A 10 10.87 11.75 -11.17
C ILE A 10 11.23 12.77 -12.27
N ASN A 11 10.64 12.65 -13.47
CA ASN A 11 10.99 13.44 -14.65
C ASN A 11 9.91 14.44 -15.11
N SER A 12 8.70 14.39 -14.57
CA SER A 12 7.60 15.25 -15.04
C SER A 12 6.61 15.61 -13.95
N ALA A 13 5.93 16.75 -14.12
CA ALA A 13 4.79 17.14 -13.30
C ALA A 13 3.60 17.44 -14.22
N ARG A 14 2.50 16.71 -14.07
CA ARG A 14 1.26 16.88 -14.80
C ARG A 14 0.18 17.40 -13.85
N ALA A 15 -0.49 18.47 -14.26
CA ALA A 15 -1.47 19.14 -13.43
C ALA A 15 -2.79 19.33 -14.21
N TRP A 16 -3.49 18.22 -14.44
CA TRP A 16 -4.67 18.19 -15.31
C TRP A 16 -5.75 19.21 -14.94
N THR A 17 -5.98 19.45 -13.65
CA THR A 17 -6.96 20.49 -13.23
C THR A 17 -6.48 21.90 -13.50
N LEU A 18 -5.17 22.16 -13.42
CA LEU A 18 -4.62 23.45 -13.86
C LEU A 18 -4.78 23.62 -15.36
N ASP A 19 -4.44 22.60 -16.16
CA ASP A 19 -4.57 22.66 -17.62
C ASP A 19 -6.03 22.90 -18.04
N LEU A 20 -6.98 22.15 -17.47
CA LEU A 20 -8.41 22.35 -17.69
C LEU A 20 -8.87 23.76 -17.30
N SER A 21 -8.31 24.35 -16.23
CA SER A 21 -8.65 25.70 -15.80
C SER A 21 -8.18 26.81 -16.76
N GLN A 22 -7.34 26.47 -17.75
CA GLN A 22 -6.86 27.39 -18.77
C GLN A 22 -7.63 27.31 -20.10
N VAL A 23 -8.45 26.28 -20.32
CA VAL A 23 -9.17 26.08 -21.59
C VAL A 23 -10.13 27.23 -21.92
N CYS A 24 -11.06 27.54 -21.00
CA CYS A 24 -11.96 28.69 -21.14
C CYS A 24 -12.48 29.16 -19.77
N SER A 25 -13.18 30.30 -19.73
CA SER A 25 -13.73 30.87 -18.49
C SER A 25 -14.72 29.93 -17.80
N VAL A 26 -15.53 29.19 -18.57
CA VAL A 26 -16.51 28.22 -18.04
C VAL A 26 -15.79 27.07 -17.32
N TRP A 27 -14.79 26.46 -17.94
CA TRP A 27 -13.99 25.41 -17.30
C TRP A 27 -13.28 25.92 -16.05
N ARG A 28 -12.68 27.11 -16.11
CA ARG A 28 -12.05 27.73 -14.95
C ARG A 28 -13.04 27.90 -13.79
N GLN A 29 -14.28 28.29 -14.06
CA GLN A 29 -15.32 28.43 -13.05
C GLN A 29 -15.73 27.07 -12.46
N ILE A 30 -15.91 26.04 -13.30
CA ILE A 30 -16.23 24.68 -12.87
C ILE A 30 -15.13 24.10 -11.97
N ILE A 31 -13.87 24.19 -12.42
CA ILE A 31 -12.74 23.65 -11.67
C ILE A 31 -12.56 24.39 -10.34
N ARG A 32 -12.73 25.73 -10.32
CA ARG A 32 -12.60 26.52 -9.08
C ARG A 32 -13.72 26.28 -8.07
N SER A 33 -14.93 25.93 -8.52
CA SER A 33 -16.08 25.69 -7.64
C SER A 33 -16.11 24.29 -7.04
N ARG A 34 -15.22 23.38 -7.44
CA ARG A 34 -15.19 21.98 -7.02
C ARG A 34 -13.86 21.61 -6.34
N PRO A 35 -13.72 21.82 -5.02
CA PRO A 35 -12.49 21.50 -4.29
C PRO A 35 -12.05 20.03 -4.41
N SER A 36 -12.99 19.09 -4.57
CA SER A 36 -12.70 17.66 -4.75
C SER A 36 -11.90 17.34 -6.02
N LEU A 37 -11.89 18.20 -7.03
CA LEU A 37 -11.04 18.01 -8.21
C LEU A 37 -9.55 18.23 -7.88
N TRP A 38 -9.25 18.93 -6.79
CA TRP A 38 -7.88 19.26 -6.37
C TRP A 38 -7.36 18.35 -5.25
N SER A 39 -8.14 17.33 -4.84
CA SER A 39 -7.87 16.53 -3.64
C SER A 39 -7.19 15.19 -3.92
N SER A 40 -6.74 14.95 -5.16
CA SER A 40 -5.99 13.76 -5.53
C SER A 40 -4.56 14.13 -5.91
N LEU A 41 -3.58 13.55 -5.24
CA LEU A 41 -2.16 13.82 -5.45
C LEU A 41 -1.38 12.50 -5.58
N TRP A 42 -0.54 12.42 -6.60
CA TRP A 42 0.45 11.40 -6.84
C TRP A 42 1.82 12.06 -6.83
N ILE A 43 2.67 11.63 -5.90
CA ILE A 43 3.91 12.32 -5.56
C ILE A 43 5.03 11.30 -5.48
N ASP A 44 5.95 11.39 -6.43
CA ASP A 44 7.26 10.77 -6.35
C ASP A 44 8.24 11.72 -5.66
N LEU A 45 8.67 11.34 -4.47
CA LEU A 45 9.64 12.06 -3.65
C LEU A 45 11.04 12.10 -4.29
N SER A 46 11.30 11.28 -5.31
CA SER A 46 12.52 11.32 -6.11
C SER A 46 12.56 12.49 -7.10
N HIS A 47 11.45 13.24 -7.23
CA HIS A 47 11.32 14.36 -8.15
C HIS A 47 12.28 15.53 -7.86
N ARG A 48 12.73 16.18 -8.94
CA ARG A 48 13.66 17.33 -8.86
C ARG A 48 12.90 18.65 -8.66
N HIS A 49 12.72 19.05 -7.40
CA HIS A 49 12.51 20.41 -6.87
C HIS A 49 11.48 21.38 -7.51
N ARG A 50 10.68 21.02 -8.52
CA ARG A 50 9.87 22.02 -9.27
C ARG A 50 8.37 22.00 -8.98
N ALA A 51 7.88 21.10 -8.13
CA ALA A 51 6.44 20.88 -7.97
C ALA A 51 5.84 21.35 -6.64
N PHE A 52 6.66 21.81 -5.69
CA PHE A 52 6.19 22.17 -4.34
C PHE A 52 5.17 23.31 -4.34
N GLU A 53 5.39 24.37 -5.13
CA GLU A 53 4.42 25.48 -5.24
C GLU A 53 3.12 25.05 -5.93
N VAL A 54 3.21 24.11 -6.88
CA VAL A 54 2.02 23.50 -7.51
C VAL A 54 1.24 22.67 -6.47
N MET A 55 1.94 21.88 -5.68
CA MET A 55 1.33 21.08 -4.61
C MET A 55 0.67 21.96 -3.55
N LYS A 56 1.33 23.01 -3.07
CA LYS A 56 0.71 24.03 -2.19
C LYS A 56 -0.56 24.60 -2.81
N HIS A 57 -0.54 24.89 -4.12
CA HIS A 57 -1.73 25.37 -4.82
C HIS A 57 -2.89 24.36 -4.77
N TYR A 58 -2.61 23.08 -5.02
CA TYR A 58 -3.60 22.00 -4.95
C TYR A 58 -4.15 21.83 -3.54
N LEU A 59 -3.31 21.82 -2.51
CA LEU A 59 -3.74 21.72 -1.11
C LEU A 59 -4.60 22.92 -0.69
N LYS A 60 -4.25 24.13 -1.14
CA LYS A 60 -5.06 25.34 -0.92
C LYS A 60 -6.40 25.28 -1.63
N ARG A 61 -6.44 24.79 -2.87
CA ARG A 61 -7.67 24.71 -3.68
C ARG A 61 -8.61 23.58 -3.25
N SER A 62 -8.07 22.49 -2.71
CA SER A 62 -8.87 21.39 -2.17
C SER A 62 -9.58 21.73 -0.86
N GLN A 63 -9.22 22.84 -0.20
CA GLN A 63 -9.91 23.38 0.99
C GLN A 63 -10.09 22.34 2.11
N ARG A 64 -11.31 21.85 2.35
CA ARG A 64 -11.64 20.82 3.35
C ARG A 64 -11.99 19.47 2.70
N ALA A 65 -11.80 19.34 1.39
CA ALA A 65 -12.08 18.09 0.71
C ALA A 65 -11.12 16.99 1.23
N PRO A 66 -11.61 15.76 1.45
CA PRO A 66 -10.78 14.63 1.81
C PRO A 66 -9.74 14.32 0.72
N LEU A 67 -8.52 14.03 1.13
CA LEU A 67 -7.37 13.82 0.25
C LEU A 67 -7.18 12.34 -0.07
N THR A 68 -6.94 12.07 -1.36
CA THR A 68 -6.43 10.79 -1.87
C THR A 68 -4.98 11.00 -2.24
N LEU A 69 -4.07 10.30 -1.58
CA LEU A 69 -2.63 10.47 -1.71
C LEU A 69 -2.00 9.16 -2.20
N PHE A 70 -1.11 9.29 -3.18
CA PHE A 70 -0.15 8.27 -3.56
C PHE A 70 1.24 8.88 -3.43
N ILE A 71 2.06 8.32 -2.55
CA ILE A 71 3.41 8.82 -2.26
C ILE A 71 4.37 7.69 -2.57
N ALA A 72 5.37 7.95 -3.39
CA ALA A 72 6.41 6.98 -3.72
C ALA A 72 7.80 7.58 -3.49
N ALA A 73 8.78 6.74 -3.17
CA ALA A 73 10.19 7.09 -3.12
C ALA A 73 10.99 5.85 -3.50
N GLY A 74 11.82 5.95 -4.54
CA GLY A 74 12.58 4.82 -5.08
C GLY A 74 12.61 4.83 -6.61
N SER A 75 13.61 4.16 -7.19
CA SER A 75 13.64 3.86 -8.62
C SER A 75 12.52 2.86 -8.95
N LEU A 76 11.29 3.35 -9.11
CA LEU A 76 10.20 2.53 -9.64
C LEU A 76 10.54 2.01 -11.06
N ASP A 77 11.46 2.67 -11.76
CA ASP A 77 11.86 2.34 -13.14
C ASP A 77 12.78 1.13 -13.25
N GLN A 78 13.39 0.64 -12.15
CA GLN A 78 14.38 -0.44 -12.23
C GLN A 78 13.75 -1.82 -12.48
N GLU A 79 12.45 -1.99 -12.18
CA GLU A 79 11.71 -3.24 -12.45
C GLU A 79 11.31 -3.39 -13.93
N SER A 80 11.50 -2.38 -14.77
CA SER A 80 11.10 -2.44 -16.20
C SER A 80 12.16 -3.02 -17.14
N MET A 81 13.31 -3.47 -16.63
CA MET A 81 14.41 -4.03 -17.43
C MET A 81 14.66 -5.53 -17.24
N GLU A 82 13.92 -6.23 -16.38
CA GLU A 82 14.16 -7.66 -16.13
C GLU A 82 13.48 -8.61 -17.14
N ASP A 83 12.66 -8.10 -18.07
CA ASP A 83 11.97 -8.92 -19.08
C ASP A 83 12.60 -8.89 -20.49
N ASP A 84 13.73 -8.20 -20.70
CA ASP A 84 14.41 -8.22 -22.01
C ASP A 84 15.59 -9.22 -21.98
N ASP A 85 15.37 -10.33 -22.67
CA ASP A 85 16.06 -11.62 -22.77
C ASP A 85 17.53 -11.55 -23.28
N MET A 86 18.29 -10.48 -22.98
CA MET A 86 19.57 -10.15 -23.62
C MET A 86 20.75 -9.95 -22.65
N ALA A 87 20.67 -10.44 -21.40
CA ALA A 87 21.79 -10.43 -20.44
C ALA A 87 22.46 -11.81 -20.23
N LYS A 88 22.16 -12.82 -21.05
CA LYS A 88 22.92 -14.09 -21.08
C LYS A 88 24.06 -14.04 -22.08
N SER A 89 25.07 -13.21 -21.85
CA SER A 89 26.47 -13.44 -22.24
C SER A 89 27.28 -12.14 -22.18
N VAL A 90 27.95 -11.92 -21.04
CA VAL A 90 29.34 -11.41 -20.90
C VAL A 90 29.52 -10.87 -19.47
N SER A 91 30.47 -11.47 -18.75
CA SER A 91 31.12 -11.00 -17.50
C SER A 91 30.54 -11.44 -16.13
N SER A 92 30.71 -12.72 -15.79
CA SER A 92 30.48 -13.33 -14.46
C SER A 92 31.58 -13.04 -13.43
N ALA A 93 32.08 -11.80 -13.31
CA ALA A 93 33.17 -11.50 -12.37
C ALA A 93 33.08 -10.14 -11.65
N VAL A 94 32.00 -9.39 -11.83
CA VAL A 94 31.78 -8.10 -11.13
C VAL A 94 30.29 -7.97 -10.75
N GLU A 95 29.72 -9.01 -10.13
CA GLU A 95 28.34 -9.01 -9.63
C GLU A 95 28.21 -8.69 -8.14
N ASP A 96 29.32 -8.52 -7.43
CA ASP A 96 29.29 -8.11 -6.03
C ASP A 96 29.61 -6.61 -5.92
N THR A 97 28.80 -5.86 -5.17
CA THR A 97 28.95 -4.43 -4.77
C THR A 97 28.39 -3.34 -5.70
N TYR A 98 27.22 -3.54 -6.29
CA TYR A 98 26.24 -2.44 -6.21
C TYR A 98 25.53 -2.57 -4.86
N GLU A 99 26.20 -2.09 -3.80
CA GLU A 99 25.50 -1.84 -2.54
C GLU A 99 24.39 -0.84 -2.87
N ASP A 100 23.14 -1.31 -2.79
CA ASP A 100 21.94 -0.49 -2.76
C ASP A 100 22.05 0.48 -1.59
N LEU A 101 22.79 1.57 -1.81
CA LEU A 101 22.94 2.61 -0.82
C LEU A 101 21.55 3.14 -0.54
N PRO A 102 21.14 3.21 0.75
CA PRO A 102 19.82 3.66 1.12
C PRO A 102 19.58 5.02 0.46
N LEU A 103 18.53 5.10 -0.36
CA LEU A 103 18.12 6.33 -1.02
C LEU A 103 17.73 7.34 0.06
N GLN A 104 18.69 8.17 0.45
CA GLN A 104 18.48 9.21 1.42
C GLN A 104 17.54 10.25 0.80
N LEU A 105 16.43 10.53 1.50
CA LEU A 105 15.51 11.58 1.07
C LEU A 105 16.23 12.93 1.08
N ARG A 106 16.14 13.64 -0.05
CA ARG A 106 16.66 15.00 -0.18
C ARG A 106 15.82 15.98 0.65
N ASP A 107 16.39 17.12 1.03
CA ASP A 107 15.72 18.18 1.83
C ASP A 107 14.32 18.53 1.31
N TYR A 108 14.16 18.65 -0.01
CA TYR A 108 12.86 18.93 -0.61
C TYR A 108 11.81 17.85 -0.38
N SER A 109 12.21 16.58 -0.37
CA SER A 109 11.31 15.46 -0.06
C SER A 109 10.77 15.60 1.35
N TRP A 110 11.59 16.10 2.27
CA TRP A 110 11.17 16.38 3.63
C TRP A 110 10.22 17.57 3.73
N GLU A 111 10.47 18.66 3.00
CA GLU A 111 9.53 19.79 2.92
C GLU A 111 8.17 19.35 2.37
N VAL A 112 8.17 18.47 1.36
CA VAL A 112 6.96 17.88 0.80
C VAL A 112 6.22 17.06 1.84
N LEU A 113 6.91 16.16 2.54
CA LEU A 113 6.32 15.33 3.59
C LEU A 113 5.77 16.18 4.74
N GLU A 114 6.53 17.18 5.22
CA GLU A 114 6.07 18.14 6.23
C GLU A 114 4.77 18.82 5.80
N LEU A 115 4.70 19.30 4.56
CA LEU A 115 3.50 19.91 4.02
C LEU A 115 2.33 18.92 3.95
N LEU A 116 2.55 17.67 3.55
CA LEU A 116 1.48 16.66 3.49
C LEU A 116 0.98 16.25 4.87
N PHE A 117 1.89 16.05 5.84
CA PHE A 117 1.53 15.72 7.23
C PHE A 117 0.85 16.89 7.94
N SER A 118 1.14 18.14 7.57
CA SER A 118 0.43 19.31 8.10
C SER A 118 -1.06 19.37 7.73
N VAL A 119 -1.53 18.50 6.82
CA VAL A 119 -2.93 18.34 6.40
C VAL A 119 -3.43 16.89 6.58
N SER A 120 -2.82 16.13 7.49
CA SER A 120 -3.14 14.72 7.76
C SER A 120 -4.60 14.49 8.16
N GLU A 121 -5.23 15.47 8.80
CA GLU A 121 -6.61 15.40 9.29
C GLU A 121 -7.63 15.22 8.16
N ARG A 122 -7.20 15.49 6.92
CA ARG A 122 -8.00 15.36 5.70
C ARG A 122 -7.69 14.10 4.91
N TRP A 123 -6.70 13.31 5.31
CA TRP A 123 -6.31 12.11 4.57
C TRP A 123 -7.44 11.07 4.61
N LYS A 124 -7.79 10.52 3.45
CA LYS A 124 -8.85 9.52 3.31
C LYS A 124 -8.35 8.21 2.73
N ASP A 125 -7.73 8.28 1.57
CA ASP A 125 -7.19 7.11 0.87
C ASP A 125 -5.70 7.37 0.64
N VAL A 126 -4.84 6.67 1.37
CA VAL A 126 -3.39 6.93 1.40
C VAL A 126 -2.66 5.69 0.95
N THR A 127 -1.83 5.84 -0.07
CA THR A 127 -0.87 4.82 -0.51
C THR A 127 0.53 5.37 -0.36
N MET A 128 1.41 4.64 0.32
CA MET A 128 2.83 4.96 0.44
C MET A 128 3.65 3.77 -0.05
N ARG A 129 4.44 3.99 -1.11
CA ARG A 129 5.40 3.04 -1.66
C ARG A 129 6.82 3.53 -1.40
N LEU A 130 7.36 3.23 -0.22
CA LEU A 130 8.62 3.78 0.25
C LEU A 130 9.54 2.65 0.69
N SER A 131 10.86 2.86 0.67
CA SER A 131 11.76 1.89 1.32
C SER A 131 11.48 1.80 2.83
N TRP A 132 11.77 0.65 3.44
CA TRP A 132 11.65 0.51 4.90
C TRP A 132 12.50 1.54 5.66
N HIS A 133 13.69 1.85 5.14
CA HIS A 133 14.57 2.88 5.69
C HIS A 133 13.88 4.25 5.71
N THR A 134 13.21 4.63 4.62
CA THR A 134 12.46 5.87 4.52
C THR A 134 11.31 5.94 5.54
N PHE A 135 10.56 4.86 5.73
CA PHE A 135 9.53 4.80 6.78
C PHE A 135 10.13 5.00 8.19
N THR A 136 11.31 4.42 8.43
CA THR A 136 12.03 4.58 9.70
C THR A 136 12.46 6.03 9.89
N GLU A 137 13.06 6.67 8.89
CA GLU A 137 13.45 8.09 8.99
C GLU A 137 12.23 9.00 9.21
N ILE A 138 11.10 8.74 8.53
CA ILE A 138 9.83 9.45 8.75
C ILE A 138 9.38 9.30 10.21
N SER A 139 9.41 8.08 10.75
CA SER A 139 9.01 7.81 12.14
C SER A 139 9.90 8.49 13.20
N GLN A 140 11.16 8.76 12.86
CA GLN A 140 12.09 9.45 13.75
C GLN A 140 11.96 10.97 13.64
N LYS A 141 11.65 11.48 12.45
CA LYS A 141 11.57 12.92 12.18
C LYS A 141 10.23 13.53 12.60
N PHE A 142 9.14 12.79 12.46
CA PHE A 142 7.78 13.28 12.73
C PHE A 142 7.24 12.71 14.03
N ASP A 143 6.69 13.57 14.89
CA ASP A 143 5.93 13.13 16.06
C ASP A 143 4.45 12.91 15.66
N PHE A 144 4.06 11.64 15.59
CA PHE A 144 2.70 11.24 15.22
C PHE A 144 1.70 11.29 16.37
N ARG A 145 2.11 11.63 17.60
CA ARG A 145 1.21 11.64 18.76
C ARG A 145 0.07 12.65 18.64
N ASP A 146 0.35 13.80 18.04
CA ASP A 146 -0.62 14.87 17.83
C ASP A 146 -1.21 14.89 16.42
N THR A 147 -0.87 13.89 15.59
CA THR A 147 -1.33 13.83 14.21
C THR A 147 -2.71 13.20 14.14
N ASP A 148 -3.69 13.93 13.60
CA ASP A 148 -5.04 13.45 13.40
C ASP A 148 -5.14 12.68 12.07
N PHE A 149 -5.56 11.41 12.14
CA PHE A 149 -5.85 10.55 11.00
C PHE A 149 -7.30 10.04 10.99
N ASN A 150 -8.22 10.78 11.63
CA ASN A 150 -9.62 10.40 11.83
C ASN A 150 -10.40 10.15 10.53
N GLN A 151 -9.94 10.68 9.40
CA GLN A 151 -10.58 10.50 8.10
C GLN A 151 -10.01 9.35 7.26
N VAL A 152 -8.92 8.71 7.69
CA VAL A 152 -8.26 7.67 6.88
C VAL A 152 -9.15 6.44 6.82
N VAL A 153 -9.68 6.15 5.63
CA VAL A 153 -10.53 5.00 5.32
C VAL A 153 -9.72 3.87 4.72
N ALA A 154 -8.76 4.20 3.85
CA ALA A 154 -7.89 3.24 3.22
C ALA A 154 -6.43 3.62 3.39
N LEU A 155 -5.65 2.64 3.82
CA LEU A 155 -4.22 2.77 4.00
C LEU A 155 -3.52 1.61 3.29
N ASN A 156 -2.64 1.95 2.36
CA ASN A 156 -1.80 1.01 1.64
C ASN A 156 -0.34 1.38 1.86
N LEU A 157 0.40 0.52 2.56
CA LEU A 157 1.82 0.71 2.81
C LEU A 157 2.57 -0.43 2.17
N ASP A 158 3.45 -0.06 1.26
CA ASP A 158 4.26 -0.98 0.48
C ASP A 158 5.72 -0.57 0.60
N TRP A 159 6.58 -1.52 0.92
CA TRP A 159 8.01 -1.31 1.00
C TRP A 159 8.76 -2.45 0.35
N ARG A 160 9.85 -2.07 -0.33
CA ARG A 160 10.85 -3.01 -0.84
C ARG A 160 11.83 -3.34 0.31
N TYR A 161 12.38 -4.56 0.26
CA TYR A 161 13.30 -5.24 1.19
C TYR A 161 12.71 -6.25 2.18
N ARG A 162 13.42 -7.38 2.28
CA ARG A 162 13.18 -8.51 3.20
C ARG A 162 13.70 -8.27 4.62
N GLU A 163 14.31 -7.12 4.89
CA GLU A 163 14.77 -6.83 6.24
C GLU A 163 13.56 -6.52 7.11
N ILE A 164 13.23 -7.48 7.98
CA ILE A 164 12.16 -7.35 8.95
C ILE A 164 12.43 -6.10 9.79
N PRO A 165 11.47 -5.16 9.86
CA PRO A 165 11.49 -4.03 10.77
C PRO A 165 12.00 -4.40 12.16
N ARG A 166 13.07 -3.76 12.64
CA ARG A 166 13.37 -3.81 14.08
C ARG A 166 12.27 -3.06 14.83
N LEU A 167 11.70 -3.72 15.84
CA LEU A 167 10.59 -3.22 16.66
C LEU A 167 10.86 -1.79 17.18
N GLY A 168 9.86 -0.91 17.06
CA GLY A 168 9.80 0.31 17.89
C GLY A 168 9.27 1.58 17.23
N HIS A 169 9.40 1.72 15.90
CA HIS A 169 9.14 3.01 15.24
C HIS A 169 8.33 2.87 13.96
N PHE A 170 7.20 2.18 14.03
CA PHE A 170 6.23 2.30 12.95
C PHE A 170 5.41 3.58 13.14
N MET A 171 5.29 4.40 12.10
CA MET A 171 4.61 5.70 12.16
C MET A 171 3.16 5.63 12.69
N LEU A 172 2.53 4.45 12.64
CA LEU A 172 1.13 4.28 13.07
C LEU A 172 0.97 3.59 14.43
N SER A 173 2.05 3.22 15.11
CA SER A 173 1.94 2.53 16.41
C SER A 173 1.19 3.36 17.47
N SER A 174 1.23 4.69 17.34
CA SER A 174 0.53 5.65 18.18
C SER A 174 -0.66 6.34 17.50
N ALA A 175 -0.92 6.06 16.22
CA ALA A 175 -1.92 6.80 15.44
C ALA A 175 -3.34 6.31 15.76
N HIS A 176 -4.25 7.25 16.03
CA HIS A 176 -5.67 6.93 16.15
C HIS A 176 -6.32 6.89 14.75
N LEU A 177 -6.75 5.72 14.31
CA LEU A 177 -7.31 5.45 12.98
C LEU A 177 -8.74 4.89 13.05
N PRO A 178 -9.71 5.62 13.64
CA PRO A 178 -11.06 5.09 13.93
C PRO A 178 -11.88 4.78 12.66
N SER A 179 -11.56 5.46 11.55
CA SER A 179 -12.26 5.31 10.28
C SER A 179 -11.60 4.29 9.35
N LEU A 180 -10.50 3.64 9.75
CA LEU A 180 -9.80 2.71 8.89
C LEU A 180 -10.68 1.50 8.59
N ARG A 181 -10.87 1.21 7.31
CA ARG A 181 -11.68 0.09 6.80
C ARG A 181 -10.92 -0.79 5.84
N ARG A 182 -9.93 -0.24 5.12
CA ARG A 182 -9.10 -0.97 4.18
C ARG A 182 -7.65 -0.84 4.56
N LEU A 183 -6.97 -1.96 4.69
CA LEU A 183 -5.55 -2.01 5.01
C LEU A 183 -4.85 -2.92 4.01
N VAL A 184 -3.80 -2.39 3.39
CA VAL A 184 -2.87 -3.15 2.57
C VAL A 184 -1.51 -2.92 3.19
N LEU A 185 -0.83 -3.99 3.56
CA LEU A 185 0.54 -3.94 4.04
C LEU A 185 1.31 -5.00 3.27
N THR A 186 2.48 -4.64 2.76
CA THR A 186 3.41 -5.63 2.22
C THR A 186 3.70 -6.64 3.30
N GLU A 187 4.36 -6.29 4.41
CA GLU A 187 4.59 -7.23 5.53
C GLU A 187 3.86 -6.78 6.81
N PHE A 188 3.44 -7.73 7.66
CA PHE A 188 2.91 -7.44 9.00
C PHE A 188 3.63 -8.25 10.06
N GLY A 189 4.10 -7.55 11.09
CA GLY A 189 4.49 -8.14 12.36
C GLY A 189 3.40 -7.97 13.41
N PRO A 190 3.24 -8.92 14.34
CA PRO A 190 2.26 -8.84 15.43
C PRO A 190 2.45 -7.63 16.35
N TRP A 191 3.59 -6.93 16.25
CA TRP A 191 3.87 -5.71 17.01
C TRP A 191 3.24 -4.44 16.40
N PHE A 192 2.60 -4.51 15.23
CA PHE A 192 1.87 -3.36 14.69
C PHE A 192 0.54 -3.19 15.44
N ASN A 193 0.46 -2.14 16.26
CA ASN A 193 -0.77 -1.75 16.96
C ASN A 193 -1.75 -1.05 15.99
N LEU A 194 -2.42 -1.82 15.13
CA LEU A 194 -3.42 -1.32 14.19
C LEU A 194 -4.82 -1.66 14.67
N PRO A 195 -5.85 -0.84 14.38
CA PRO A 195 -7.23 -1.12 14.80
C PRO A 195 -7.87 -2.20 13.90
N LEU A 196 -7.32 -3.43 13.92
CA LEU A 196 -7.73 -4.54 13.05
C LEU A 196 -9.22 -4.88 13.19
N HIS A 197 -9.81 -4.64 14.37
CA HIS A 197 -11.24 -4.84 14.62
C HIS A 197 -12.18 -3.96 13.76
N CYS A 198 -11.69 -2.84 13.23
CA CYS A 198 -12.45 -1.95 12.34
C CYS A 198 -12.30 -2.31 10.85
N ILE A 199 -11.38 -3.20 10.50
CA ILE A 199 -11.02 -3.47 9.11
C ILE A 199 -12.07 -4.37 8.46
N THR A 200 -12.47 -3.97 7.24
CA THR A 200 -13.41 -4.69 6.37
C THR A 200 -12.71 -5.32 5.16
N THR A 201 -11.56 -4.77 4.75
CA THR A 201 -10.76 -5.28 3.65
C THR A 201 -9.29 -5.32 4.04
N LEU A 202 -8.67 -6.48 3.91
CA LEU A 202 -7.28 -6.69 4.29
C LEU A 202 -6.54 -7.44 3.18
N GLY A 203 -5.44 -6.88 2.66
CA GLY A 203 -4.57 -7.53 1.66
C GLY A 203 -4.29 -6.67 0.41
N PRO A 204 -3.44 -7.15 -0.53
CA PRO A 204 -2.73 -8.43 -0.51
C PRO A 204 -1.64 -8.50 0.57
N MET A 205 -1.57 -9.63 1.26
CA MET A 205 -0.53 -9.94 2.24
C MET A 205 0.66 -10.61 1.56
N ARG A 206 1.64 -9.83 1.13
CA ARG A 206 2.83 -10.36 0.45
C ARG A 206 3.91 -10.62 1.50
N TYR A 207 4.50 -11.80 1.59
CA TYR A 207 5.57 -12.08 2.59
C TYR A 207 5.13 -12.13 4.07
N TRP A 208 3.83 -12.20 4.37
CA TRP A 208 3.42 -12.37 5.77
C TRP A 208 3.74 -13.78 6.24
N LYS A 209 4.37 -13.89 7.41
CA LYS A 209 4.50 -15.18 8.09
C LYS A 209 3.12 -15.72 8.46
N SER A 210 2.94 -17.04 8.38
CA SER A 210 1.67 -17.69 8.70
C SER A 210 1.15 -17.31 10.09
N SER A 211 2.03 -17.23 11.09
CA SER A 211 1.68 -16.80 12.45
C SER A 211 1.15 -15.35 12.51
N ALA A 212 1.66 -14.45 11.68
CA ALA A 212 1.22 -13.06 11.62
C ALA A 212 -0.14 -12.92 10.94
N ILE A 213 -0.39 -13.71 9.88
CA ILE A 213 -1.71 -13.83 9.22
C ILE A 213 -2.74 -14.29 10.25
N VAL A 214 -2.44 -15.37 10.97
CA VAL A 214 -3.27 -15.96 12.02
C VAL A 214 -3.59 -14.95 13.12
N HIS A 215 -2.58 -14.23 13.61
CA HIS A 215 -2.76 -13.20 14.62
C HIS A 215 -3.69 -12.07 14.12
N ALA A 216 -3.45 -11.55 12.92
CA ALA A 216 -4.29 -10.50 12.36
C ALA A 216 -5.74 -10.95 12.16
N LEU A 217 -5.94 -12.18 11.68
CA LEU A 217 -7.26 -12.78 11.51
C LEU A 217 -8.00 -12.95 12.85
N ALA A 218 -7.31 -13.27 13.93
CA ALA A 218 -7.91 -13.37 15.27
C ALA A 218 -8.48 -12.02 15.77
N GLU A 219 -7.89 -10.91 15.35
CA GLU A 219 -8.34 -9.56 15.73
C GLU A 219 -9.41 -8.97 14.80
N CYS A 220 -9.47 -9.48 13.57
CA CYS A 220 -10.36 -9.03 12.51
C CYS A 220 -11.80 -9.55 12.69
N ARG A 221 -12.63 -8.83 13.44
CA ARG A 221 -14.03 -9.25 13.69
C ARG A 221 -15.02 -8.96 12.55
N ASN A 222 -14.69 -8.02 11.66
CA ASN A 222 -15.61 -7.46 10.66
C ASN A 222 -15.05 -7.54 9.22
N VAL A 223 -14.08 -8.41 8.95
CA VAL A 223 -13.46 -8.49 7.62
C VAL A 223 -14.42 -9.12 6.62
N ASP A 224 -14.87 -8.34 5.64
CA ASP A 224 -15.70 -8.82 4.54
C ASP A 224 -14.85 -9.48 3.45
N SER A 225 -13.65 -8.94 3.17
CA SER A 225 -12.78 -9.42 2.09
C SER A 225 -11.33 -9.54 2.55
N PHE A 226 -10.71 -10.66 2.23
CA PHE A 226 -9.34 -10.98 2.59
C PHE A 226 -8.56 -11.47 1.37
N THR A 227 -7.36 -10.93 1.13
CA THR A 227 -6.49 -11.37 0.04
C THR A 227 -5.12 -11.79 0.58
N ILE A 228 -4.76 -13.06 0.40
CA ILE A 228 -3.44 -13.60 0.72
C ILE A 228 -2.64 -13.75 -0.56
N SER A 229 -1.37 -13.38 -0.53
CA SER A 229 -0.43 -13.70 -1.60
C SER A 229 0.63 -14.65 -1.05
N LEU A 230 0.54 -15.94 -1.40
CA LEU A 230 1.46 -16.97 -0.93
C LEU A 230 2.76 -16.88 -1.75
N ILE A 231 3.88 -16.73 -1.07
CA ILE A 231 5.22 -16.69 -1.68
C ILE A 231 6.02 -17.84 -1.11
N ASP A 232 6.30 -18.84 -1.95
CA ASP A 232 7.22 -20.00 -1.92
C ASP A 232 7.61 -20.74 -0.62
N GLU A 233 7.25 -20.27 0.58
CA GLU A 233 7.52 -21.00 1.82
C GLU A 233 6.43 -22.04 2.10
N PRO A 234 6.81 -23.26 2.52
CA PRO A 234 5.85 -24.27 2.96
C PRO A 234 5.11 -23.75 4.20
N PHE A 235 3.79 -23.69 4.10
CA PHE A 235 2.90 -23.28 5.19
C PHE A 235 2.76 -24.40 6.21
N ASP A 236 3.05 -24.10 7.48
CA ASP A 236 2.76 -24.98 8.62
C ASP A 236 1.71 -24.28 9.52
N TRP A 237 0.45 -24.67 9.41
CA TRP A 237 -0.65 -24.15 10.23
C TRP A 237 -1.05 -25.14 11.32
N GLU A 238 -0.25 -25.25 12.36
CA GLU A 238 -0.81 -25.77 13.62
C GLU A 238 -1.59 -24.66 14.34
N LEU A 239 -2.83 -24.44 13.88
CA LEU A 239 -3.79 -23.55 14.50
C LEU A 239 -4.44 -24.22 15.71
N SER A 240 -3.89 -23.99 16.91
CA SER A 240 -4.50 -24.40 18.17
C SER A 240 -4.58 -23.21 19.13
N PRO A 241 -5.79 -22.69 19.46
CA PRO A 241 -7.13 -23.15 19.06
C PRO A 241 -7.60 -22.67 17.67
N PRO A 242 -8.69 -23.25 17.10
CA PRO A 242 -9.29 -22.80 15.84
C PRO A 242 -9.78 -21.34 15.93
N ILE A 243 -9.52 -20.56 14.89
CA ILE A 243 -9.98 -19.16 14.76
C ILE A 243 -11.24 -19.13 13.89
N LEU A 244 -12.29 -18.47 14.38
CA LEU A 244 -13.54 -18.28 13.66
C LEU A 244 -13.51 -16.93 12.93
N ILE A 245 -13.53 -16.96 11.61
CA ILE A 245 -13.53 -15.76 10.77
C ILE A 245 -14.81 -15.77 9.93
N ASN A 246 -15.54 -14.66 9.95
CA ASN A 246 -16.71 -14.46 9.09
C ASN A 246 -16.31 -13.55 7.93
N ALA A 247 -15.83 -14.14 6.84
CA ALA A 247 -15.45 -13.41 5.62
C ALA A 247 -16.43 -13.74 4.48
N ARG A 248 -16.82 -12.73 3.71
CA ARG A 248 -17.64 -12.92 2.50
C ARG A 248 -16.79 -13.39 1.32
N SER A 249 -15.54 -12.95 1.28
CA SER A 249 -14.60 -13.27 0.21
C SER A 249 -13.22 -13.58 0.80
N LEU A 250 -12.66 -14.71 0.38
CA LEU A 250 -11.28 -15.09 0.63
C LEU A 250 -10.63 -15.32 -0.74
N ASP A 251 -9.65 -14.49 -1.06
CA ASP A 251 -8.85 -14.60 -2.27
C ASP A 251 -7.44 -15.04 -1.90
N ILE A 252 -6.97 -16.11 -2.54
CA ILE A 252 -5.62 -16.64 -2.33
C ILE A 252 -4.95 -16.65 -3.69
N THR A 253 -3.97 -15.77 -3.81
CA THR A 253 -3.15 -15.61 -5.01
C THR A 253 -1.78 -16.22 -4.75
N GLY A 254 -1.18 -16.84 -5.76
CA GLY A 254 0.18 -17.36 -5.68
C GLY A 254 0.79 -17.42 -7.07
N GLU A 255 2.01 -16.93 -7.22
CA GLU A 255 2.66 -16.76 -8.53
C GLU A 255 3.05 -18.11 -9.18
N ASN A 256 3.10 -19.21 -8.42
CA ASN A 256 3.54 -20.54 -8.90
C ASN A 256 2.65 -21.73 -8.50
N ASN A 257 1.44 -21.51 -7.94
CA ASN A 257 0.89 -22.44 -6.96
C ASN A 257 -0.48 -23.10 -7.25
N ASN A 258 -0.65 -23.65 -8.46
CA ASN A 258 -1.75 -24.60 -8.69
C ASN A 258 -1.69 -25.83 -7.74
N ILE A 259 -0.50 -26.23 -7.28
CA ILE A 259 -0.28 -27.39 -6.40
C ILE A 259 -0.55 -27.06 -4.92
N GLN A 260 -0.16 -25.87 -4.44
CA GLN A 260 -0.39 -25.49 -3.04
C GLN A 260 -1.84 -25.11 -2.77
N LEU A 261 -2.55 -24.52 -3.75
CA LEU A 261 -3.99 -24.26 -3.64
C LEU A 261 -4.79 -25.56 -3.54
N ALA A 262 -4.40 -26.61 -4.27
CA ALA A 262 -5.01 -27.93 -4.15
C ALA A 262 -4.77 -28.55 -2.78
N LYS A 263 -3.53 -28.50 -2.25
CA LYS A 263 -3.24 -28.95 -0.87
C LYS A 263 -3.99 -28.15 0.19
N PHE A 264 -4.09 -26.83 0.02
CA PHE A 264 -4.86 -25.97 0.91
C PHE A 264 -6.35 -26.34 0.91
N ALA A 265 -6.93 -26.52 -0.27
CA ALA A 265 -8.30 -26.95 -0.43
C ALA A 265 -8.53 -28.37 0.12
N ASP A 266 -7.57 -29.27 -0.05
CA ASP A 266 -7.61 -30.64 0.48
C ASP A 266 -7.51 -30.66 2.02
N GLU A 267 -6.68 -29.80 2.62
CA GLU A 267 -6.59 -29.63 4.07
C GLU A 267 -7.85 -28.94 4.65
N CYS A 268 -8.43 -28.00 3.89
CA CYS A 268 -9.71 -27.37 4.23
C CYS A 268 -10.92 -28.30 4.03
N THR A 269 -10.85 -29.27 3.11
CA THR A 269 -11.89 -30.31 2.96
C THR A 269 -11.71 -31.47 3.94
N LEU A 270 -10.48 -31.81 4.34
CA LEU A 270 -10.25 -32.67 5.52
C LEU A 270 -10.73 -32.00 6.83
N ALA A 271 -10.82 -30.68 6.84
CA ALA A 271 -11.45 -29.89 7.89
C ALA A 271 -13.00 -29.96 7.89
N GLU A 272 -13.63 -30.89 7.16
CA GLU A 272 -15.01 -31.33 7.43
C GLU A 272 -15.19 -31.90 8.86
N LYS A 273 -14.09 -32.24 9.55
CA LYS A 273 -14.10 -32.58 11.00
C LYS A 273 -13.75 -31.41 11.94
N PHE A 274 -13.33 -30.26 11.41
CA PHE A 274 -13.06 -29.04 12.18
C PHE A 274 -14.17 -28.00 11.93
N ALA A 275 -15.40 -28.42 12.18
CA ALA A 275 -16.59 -27.58 12.09
C ALA A 275 -16.44 -26.27 12.87
N LYS A 276 -16.12 -25.18 12.14
CA LYS A 276 -16.73 -23.84 12.19
C LYS A 276 -15.96 -22.77 11.38
N LEU A 277 -15.37 -23.11 10.23
CA LEU A 277 -15.06 -22.09 9.22
C LEU A 277 -16.10 -22.19 8.10
N TYR A 278 -17.26 -21.53 8.28
CA TYR A 278 -18.25 -21.43 7.20
C TYR A 278 -17.79 -20.33 6.24
N ILE A 279 -16.89 -20.67 5.33
CA ILE A 279 -16.61 -19.87 4.13
C ILE A 279 -17.38 -20.54 2.99
N SER A 280 -18.43 -19.88 2.49
CA SER A 280 -19.03 -20.22 1.20
C SER A 280 -18.04 -19.81 0.10
N LEU A 281 -17.04 -20.66 -0.17
CA LEU A 281 -16.07 -20.46 -1.23
C LEU A 281 -16.74 -20.66 -2.60
N ALA A 282 -17.20 -19.58 -3.21
CA ALA A 282 -17.33 -19.52 -4.66
C ALA A 282 -15.93 -19.28 -5.23
N VAL A 283 -15.17 -20.35 -5.46
CA VAL A 283 -13.88 -20.28 -6.17
C VAL A 283 -14.18 -19.89 -7.61
N SER A 284 -14.07 -18.60 -7.94
CA SER A 284 -14.02 -18.16 -9.33
C SER A 284 -12.60 -18.38 -9.84
N LEU A 285 -12.30 -19.60 -10.30
CA LEU A 285 -11.14 -19.87 -11.15
C LEU A 285 -11.33 -19.09 -12.46
N THR A 286 -10.91 -17.82 -12.50
CA THR A 286 -10.74 -17.11 -13.78
C THR A 286 -9.53 -17.72 -14.48
N ASN A 287 -9.80 -18.73 -15.31
CA ASN A 287 -8.84 -19.29 -16.24
C ASN A 287 -8.27 -18.19 -17.14
N ALA A 288 -7.03 -17.81 -16.91
CA ALA A 288 -6.20 -17.14 -17.90
C ALA A 288 -5.58 -18.20 -18.81
N HIS A 289 -6.36 -18.74 -19.75
CA HIS A 289 -5.84 -19.38 -20.95
C HIS A 289 -6.81 -19.18 -22.11
N THR A 290 -6.48 -18.23 -22.97
CA THR A 290 -7.02 -18.13 -24.32
C THR A 290 -5.82 -18.03 -25.27
N THR A 291 -5.77 -18.93 -26.27
CA THR A 291 -5.00 -18.86 -27.55
C THR A 291 -3.47 -18.81 -27.41
N LEU A 292 -2.69 -19.76 -27.95
CA LEU A 292 -2.72 -20.37 -29.29
C LEU A 292 -2.58 -21.90 -29.26
#